data_AF-A0AAN8BJQ3-F1
#
_entry.id   AF-A0AAN8BJQ3-F1
#
_cell.length_a   1.000
_cell.length_b   1.000
_cell.length_c   1.000
_cell.angle_alpha   90.00
_cell.angle_beta   90.00
_cell.angle_gamma   90.00
#
_symmetry.space_group_name_H-M   'P 1'
#
loop_
_entity.id
_entity.type
_entity.pdbx_description
1 polymer ?
#
loop_
_entity_poly.entity_id
_entity_poly.type
_entity_poly.pdbx_seq_one_letter_code
_entity_poly.pdbx_strand_id
1 'polypeptide(L)'
;MMGYGKLCLLLLLSSYTLAQEGNDNNEQTSTCLLASRFRTYKKYVYQYTTESRNGMVGTANLKNGPKVSCQVEIEVPQTCRFVMHTRDCALSEVSAMDPQGQPVYSQARGFAAFQAAMEKWPYDSPSLRHICSEFFQTGRL
;
A
#
# COMPACT_ATOMS: atom_id res chain seq x y z
N MET A 1 19.03 -5.07 -55.56
CA MET A 1 19.49 -4.63 -54.22
C MET A 1 18.27 -4.32 -53.36
N MET A 2 17.67 -5.30 -52.68
CA MET A 2 16.50 -5.08 -51.80
C MET A 2 16.32 -6.22 -50.79
N GLY A 3 17.39 -6.61 -50.09
CA GLY A 3 17.37 -7.71 -49.10
C GLY A 3 17.76 -7.31 -47.69
N TYR A 4 18.48 -6.19 -47.53
CA TYR A 4 19.04 -5.76 -46.25
C TYR A 4 18.00 -5.24 -45.25
N GLY A 5 16.96 -4.56 -45.73
CA GLY A 5 15.91 -4.03 -44.85
C GLY A 5 15.11 -5.12 -44.11
N LYS A 6 14.86 -6.26 -44.77
CA LYS A 6 14.18 -7.41 -44.16
C LYS A 6 15.08 -8.17 -43.18
N LEU A 7 16.38 -8.27 -43.47
CA LEU A 7 17.36 -8.85 -42.55
C LEU A 7 17.54 -8.00 -41.29
N CYS A 8 17.61 -6.67 -41.40
CA CYS A 8 17.67 -5.79 -40.24
C CYS A 8 16.41 -5.88 -39.37
N LEU A 9 15.22 -6.00 -39.97
CA LEU A 9 13.98 -6.14 -39.20
C LEU A 9 13.95 -7.46 -38.39
N LEU A 10 14.42 -8.57 -38.99
CA LEU A 10 14.50 -9.86 -38.31
C LEU A 10 15.53 -9.87 -37.18
N LEU A 11 16.65 -9.17 -37.34
CA LEU A 11 17.69 -9.02 -36.30
C LEU A 11 17.21 -8.16 -35.12
N LEU A 12 16.40 -7.12 -35.39
CA LEU A 12 15.78 -6.31 -34.34
C LEU A 12 14.71 -7.12 -33.59
N LEU A 13 13.91 -7.93 -34.28
CA LEU A 13 12.88 -8.77 -33.67
C LEU A 13 13.47 -9.85 -32.75
N SER A 14 14.65 -10.42 -33.08
CA SER A 14 15.31 -11.43 -32.22
C SER A 14 15.94 -10.86 -30.95
N SER A 15 16.19 -9.55 -30.89
CA SER A 15 16.72 -8.89 -29.69
C SER A 15 15.64 -8.61 -28.65
N TYR A 16 14.36 -8.55 -29.05
CA TYR A 16 13.24 -8.38 -28.11
C TYR A 16 12.94 -9.66 -27.31
N THR A 17 13.30 -10.86 -27.79
CA THR A 17 13.07 -12.11 -27.08
C THR A 17 14.15 -12.46 -26.04
N LEU A 18 15.33 -11.86 -26.12
CA LEU A 18 16.47 -12.17 -25.24
C LEU A 18 16.63 -11.24 -24.04
N ALA A 19 15.74 -10.26 -23.85
CA ALA A 19 15.73 -9.41 -22.65
C ALA A 19 14.97 -10.02 -21.47
N GLN A 20 14.57 -11.30 -21.55
CA GLN A 20 13.78 -11.97 -20.50
C GLN A 20 14.34 -13.33 -20.05
N GLU A 21 15.54 -13.71 -20.47
CA GLU A 21 16.14 -14.98 -20.07
C GLU A 21 17.65 -14.82 -19.85
N GLY A 22 18.07 -14.85 -18.58
CA GLY A 22 19.49 -14.87 -18.22
C GLY A 22 19.86 -14.05 -16.97
N ASN A 23 19.52 -14.57 -15.77
CA ASN A 23 20.46 -14.51 -14.64
C ASN A 23 20.13 -15.60 -13.60
N ASP A 24 20.28 -16.86 -14.00
CA ASP A 24 20.62 -17.92 -13.05
C ASP A 24 22.10 -17.76 -12.71
N ASN A 25 22.40 -17.26 -11.52
CA ASN A 25 23.45 -17.77 -10.63
C ASN A 25 23.58 -16.90 -9.37
N ASN A 26 23.06 -17.45 -8.28
CA ASN A 26 23.57 -17.34 -6.91
C ASN A 26 23.59 -15.97 -6.22
N GLU A 27 22.40 -15.48 -5.88
CA GLU A 27 22.09 -14.98 -4.54
C GLU A 27 20.59 -15.22 -4.38
N GLN A 28 20.17 -15.73 -3.23
CA GLN A 28 18.77 -16.06 -2.92
C GLN A 28 17.89 -14.83 -3.18
N THR A 29 17.40 -14.75 -4.41
CA THR A 29 16.50 -13.74 -4.94
C THR A 29 15.28 -13.80 -4.06
N SER A 30 15.11 -12.76 -3.25
CA SER A 30 13.94 -12.52 -2.42
C SER A 30 12.70 -12.61 -3.30
N THR A 31 12.15 -13.82 -3.35
CA THR A 31 11.01 -14.15 -4.20
C THR A 31 9.92 -13.22 -3.75
N CYS A 32 9.54 -12.28 -4.60
CA CYS A 32 8.65 -11.20 -4.22
C CYS A 32 7.34 -11.81 -3.70
N LEU A 33 7.19 -11.76 -2.37
CA LEU A 33 6.19 -12.54 -1.63
C LEU A 33 4.75 -12.22 -2.09
N LEU A 34 4.58 -11.01 -2.61
CA LEU A 34 3.32 -10.44 -3.04
C LEU A 34 2.88 -10.87 -4.43
N ALA A 35 3.77 -11.41 -5.26
CA ALA A 35 3.42 -11.89 -6.61
C ALA A 35 2.35 -12.99 -6.59
N SER A 36 2.30 -13.78 -5.51
CA SER A 36 1.28 -14.82 -5.31
C SER A 36 -0.10 -14.26 -4.97
N ARG A 37 -0.17 -13.06 -4.37
CA ARG A 37 -1.41 -12.45 -3.86
C ARG A 37 -2.03 -11.47 -4.85
N PHE A 38 -1.20 -10.81 -5.64
CA PHE A 38 -1.60 -9.69 -6.49
C PHE A 38 -1.27 -9.99 -7.96
N ARG A 39 -2.32 -10.09 -8.78
CA ARG A 39 -2.20 -10.34 -10.22
C ARG A 39 -1.87 -9.05 -10.95
N THR A 40 -1.06 -9.17 -12.01
CA THR A 40 -0.70 -8.04 -12.87
C THR A 40 -1.91 -7.46 -13.58
N TYR A 41 -1.83 -6.16 -13.89
CA TYR A 41 -2.87 -5.34 -14.51
C TYR A 41 -4.21 -5.39 -13.75
N LYS A 42 -4.16 -5.58 -12.44
CA LYS A 42 -5.31 -5.49 -11.55
C LYS A 42 -5.16 -4.32 -10.59
N LYS A 43 -6.32 -3.79 -10.21
CA LYS A 43 -6.50 -2.83 -9.13
C LYS A 43 -7.27 -3.51 -8.01
N TYR A 44 -6.77 -3.37 -6.80
CA TYR A 44 -7.36 -3.88 -5.57
C TYR A 44 -7.74 -2.69 -4.71
N VAL A 45 -8.95 -2.69 -4.14
CA VAL A 45 -9.44 -1.61 -3.29
C VAL A 45 -9.84 -2.20 -1.95
N TYR A 46 -9.29 -1.64 -0.88
CA TYR A 46 -9.52 -2.08 0.49
C TYR A 46 -10.01 -0.92 1.35
N GLN A 47 -10.94 -1.19 2.26
CA GLN A 47 -11.23 -0.28 3.35
C GLN A 47 -10.36 -0.68 4.55
N TYR A 48 -9.39 0.17 4.88
CA TYR A 48 -8.56 -0.02 6.05
C TYR A 48 -9.12 0.79 7.22
N THR A 49 -9.24 0.17 8.40
CA THR A 49 -9.62 0.86 9.64
C THR A 49 -8.76 0.33 10.78
N THR A 50 -8.15 1.25 11.53
CA THR A 50 -7.35 0.94 12.71
C THR A 50 -7.70 1.88 13.84
N GLU A 51 -7.58 1.39 15.07
CA GLU A 51 -7.76 2.17 16.28
C GLU A 51 -6.64 1.89 17.27
N SER A 52 -6.15 2.93 17.91
CA SER A 52 -5.28 2.80 19.08
C SER A 52 -6.06 3.23 20.30
N ARG A 53 -6.05 2.41 21.35
CA ARG A 53 -6.78 2.66 22.59
C ARG A 53 -5.82 2.60 23.76
N ASN A 54 -5.69 3.71 24.46
CA ASN A 54 -5.03 3.81 25.76
C ASN A 54 -6.11 3.83 26.85
N GLY A 55 -5.92 3.08 27.93
CA GLY A 55 -6.80 3.14 29.11
C GLY A 55 -6.05 2.80 30.39
N MET A 56 -6.50 3.35 31.52
CA MET A 56 -6.00 2.96 32.84
C MET A 56 -6.82 1.82 33.43
N VAL A 57 -6.14 0.84 34.02
CA VAL A 57 -6.78 -0.27 34.71
C VAL A 57 -7.58 0.27 35.90
N GLY A 58 -8.84 -0.15 36.02
CA GLY A 58 -9.74 0.28 37.10
C GLY A 58 -10.59 1.53 36.80
N THR A 59 -10.36 2.23 35.68
CA THR A 59 -11.21 3.34 35.24
C THR A 59 -11.91 2.97 33.93
N ALA A 60 -13.12 2.42 34.02
CA ALA A 60 -13.92 2.02 32.84
C ALA A 60 -14.15 3.17 31.83
N ASN A 61 -14.08 4.41 32.30
CA ASN A 61 -14.50 5.61 31.56
C ASN A 61 -13.34 6.41 30.92
N LEU A 62 -12.08 5.98 31.06
CA LEU A 62 -10.92 6.73 30.57
C LEU A 62 -10.19 5.97 29.46
N LYS A 63 -10.90 5.68 28.34
CA LYS A 63 -10.27 5.20 27.11
C LYS A 63 -10.05 6.39 26.17
N ASN A 64 -8.86 6.55 25.63
CA ASN A 64 -8.56 7.57 24.63
C ASN A 64 -7.80 6.96 23.46
N GLY A 65 -7.89 7.59 22.30
CA GLY A 65 -6.98 7.34 21.20
C GLY A 65 -7.62 7.51 19.82
N PRO A 66 -6.77 7.56 18.78
CA PRO A 66 -7.21 7.83 17.44
C PRO A 66 -7.82 6.58 16.79
N LYS A 67 -8.84 6.81 15.97
CA LYS A 67 -9.34 5.88 14.96
C LYS A 67 -9.10 6.49 13.59
N VAL A 68 -8.42 5.72 12.74
CA VAL A 68 -8.10 6.05 11.36
C VAL A 68 -8.89 5.11 10.45
N SER A 69 -9.50 5.65 9.40
CA SER A 69 -10.04 4.87 8.29
C SER A 69 -9.51 5.43 6.98
N CYS A 70 -9.13 4.60 6.02
CA CYS A 70 -8.69 5.04 4.70
C CYS A 70 -9.13 4.01 3.65
N GLN A 71 -9.42 4.48 2.44
CA GLN A 71 -9.43 3.61 1.28
C GLN A 71 -8.00 3.42 0.77
N VAL A 72 -7.59 2.17 0.62
CA VAL A 72 -6.29 1.79 0.08
C VAL A 72 -6.49 1.16 -1.28
N GLU A 73 -5.90 1.76 -2.30
CA GLU A 73 -5.89 1.24 -3.65
C GLU A 73 -4.51 0.69 -3.99
N ILE A 74 -4.44 -0.50 -4.58
CA ILE A 74 -3.20 -1.15 -4.99
C ILE A 74 -3.31 -1.52 -6.46
N GLU A 75 -2.49 -0.90 -7.29
CA GLU A 75 -2.36 -1.20 -8.71
C GLU A 75 -1.11 -2.02 -8.96
N VAL A 76 -1.22 -3.03 -9.81
CA VAL A 76 -0.13 -3.96 -10.11
C VAL A 76 0.26 -3.83 -11.58
N PRO A 77 0.95 -2.74 -12.00
CA PRO A 77 1.28 -2.53 -13.41
C PRO A 77 2.10 -3.69 -14.01
N GLN A 78 2.96 -4.33 -13.21
CA GLN A 78 3.76 -5.50 -13.61
C GLN A 78 4.03 -6.39 -12.38
N THR A 79 4.50 -7.61 -12.60
CA THR A 79 4.82 -8.53 -11.50
C THR A 79 5.83 -7.87 -10.58
N CYS A 80 5.54 -7.85 -9.28
CA CYS A 80 6.40 -7.25 -8.25
C CYS A 80 6.59 -5.74 -8.34
N ARG A 81 5.77 -5.05 -9.13
CA ARG A 81 5.67 -3.59 -9.16
C ARG A 81 4.28 -3.21 -8.70
N PHE A 82 4.22 -2.45 -7.62
CA PHE A 82 2.98 -2.07 -6.98
C PHE A 82 2.94 -0.55 -6.85
N VAL A 83 1.79 0.04 -7.15
CA VAL A 83 1.50 1.43 -6.85
C VAL A 83 0.39 1.42 -5.82
N MET A 84 0.65 2.00 -4.65
CA MET A 84 -0.35 2.17 -3.60
C MET A 84 -0.83 3.61 -3.60
N HIS A 85 -2.13 3.80 -3.41
CA HIS A 85 -2.73 5.09 -3.10
C HIS A 85 -3.54 4.95 -1.82
N THR A 86 -3.50 5.97 -0.98
CA THR A 86 -4.46 6.13 0.10
C THR A 86 -5.36 7.31 -0.24
N ARG A 87 -6.66 7.15 -0.04
CA ARG A 87 -7.69 8.15 -0.35
C ARG A 87 -8.80 8.06 0.69
N ASP A 88 -9.63 9.09 0.74
CA ASP A 88 -10.81 9.12 1.60
C ASP A 88 -10.47 8.80 3.05
N CYS A 89 -9.29 9.25 3.48
CA CYS A 89 -8.84 9.04 4.84
C CYS A 89 -9.71 9.84 5.81
N ALA A 90 -9.97 9.30 6.99
CA ALA A 90 -10.71 9.85 8.11
C ALA A 90 -9.87 9.70 9.38
N LEU A 91 -9.68 10.79 10.14
CA LEU A 91 -9.06 10.77 11.47
C LEU A 91 -10.11 11.22 12.50
N SER A 92 -10.36 10.35 13.46
CA SER A 92 -11.31 10.59 14.54
C SER A 92 -10.67 10.25 15.89
N GLU A 93 -11.11 10.94 16.93
CA GLU A 93 -10.64 10.74 18.30
C GLU A 93 -11.83 10.52 19.23
N VAL A 94 -11.57 9.85 20.36
CA VAL A 94 -12.61 9.63 21.37
C VAL A 94 -13.06 10.98 21.93
N SER A 95 -14.34 11.26 21.79
CA SER A 95 -14.99 12.50 22.25
C SER A 95 -15.79 12.31 23.52
N ALA A 96 -16.38 11.11 23.70
CA ALA A 96 -17.15 10.74 24.88
C ALA A 96 -17.17 9.22 25.06
N MET A 97 -17.74 8.78 26.18
CA MET A 97 -18.17 7.40 26.39
C MET A 97 -19.69 7.36 26.34
N ASP A 98 -20.26 6.36 25.68
CA ASP A 98 -21.69 6.10 25.75
C ASP A 98 -22.09 5.47 27.10
N PRO A 99 -23.41 5.35 27.41
CA PRO A 99 -23.87 4.71 28.64
C PRO A 99 -23.42 3.25 28.82
N GLN A 100 -22.99 2.59 27.75
CA GLN A 100 -22.46 1.22 27.71
C GLN A 100 -20.92 1.17 27.86
N GLY A 101 -20.26 2.31 28.04
CA GLY A 101 -18.81 2.43 28.20
C GLY A 101 -18.02 2.22 26.90
N GLN A 102 -18.65 2.40 25.74
CA GLN A 102 -18.01 2.39 24.43
C GLN A 102 -17.56 3.79 24.02
N PRO A 103 -16.41 3.91 23.34
CA PRO A 103 -15.93 5.20 22.86
C PRO A 103 -16.81 5.73 21.73
N VAL A 104 -17.26 6.98 21.88
CA VAL A 104 -17.91 7.76 20.83
C VAL A 104 -16.84 8.59 20.13
N TYR A 105 -16.66 8.37 18.84
CA TYR A 105 -15.65 9.05 18.03
C TYR A 105 -16.21 10.30 17.36
N SER A 106 -15.40 11.36 17.32
CA SER A 106 -15.66 12.56 16.54
C SER A 106 -14.44 12.93 15.71
N GLN A 107 -14.60 13.74 14.66
CA GLN A 107 -13.48 14.15 13.82
C GLN A 107 -12.40 14.84 14.64
N ALA A 108 -11.16 14.38 14.51
CA ALA A 108 -10.05 14.91 15.29
C ALA A 108 -9.62 16.29 14.78
N ARG A 109 -9.05 17.09 15.68
CA ARG A 109 -8.36 18.32 15.26
C ARG A 109 -7.20 17.96 14.34
N GLY A 110 -7.07 18.68 13.22
CA GLY A 110 -6.00 18.43 12.24
C GLY A 110 -6.31 17.35 11.21
N PHE A 111 -7.55 16.82 11.17
CA PHE A 111 -7.97 15.83 10.18
C PHE A 111 -7.61 16.21 8.73
N ALA A 112 -7.84 17.46 8.31
CA ALA A 112 -7.55 17.89 6.94
C ALA A 112 -6.05 17.80 6.59
N ALA A 113 -5.17 18.15 7.53
CA ALA A 113 -3.72 18.04 7.33
C ALA A 113 -3.28 16.57 7.27
N PHE A 114 -3.90 15.71 8.10
CA PHE A 114 -3.68 14.27 8.05
C PHE A 114 -4.11 13.69 6.69
N GLN A 115 -5.32 14.00 6.24
CA GLN A 115 -5.83 13.52 4.95
C GLN A 115 -4.92 13.94 3.79
N ALA A 116 -4.55 15.23 3.74
CA ALA A 116 -3.64 15.73 2.72
C ALA A 116 -2.27 15.04 2.76
N ALA A 117 -1.74 14.74 3.95
CA ALA A 117 -0.46 14.03 4.07
C ALA A 117 -0.53 12.58 3.56
N MET A 118 -1.64 11.89 3.83
CA MET A 118 -1.88 10.51 3.36
C MET A 118 -2.06 10.46 1.82
N GLU A 119 -2.81 11.42 1.26
CA GLU A 119 -3.15 11.44 -0.17
C GLU A 119 -2.02 11.98 -1.08
N LYS A 120 -1.05 12.72 -0.53
CA LYS A 120 -0.03 13.44 -1.32
C LYS A 120 1.01 12.54 -2.00
N TRP A 121 1.22 11.29 -1.56
CA TRP A 121 2.33 10.47 -2.04
C TRP A 121 1.88 9.18 -2.73
N PRO A 122 2.00 9.06 -4.07
CA PRO A 122 2.16 7.76 -4.71
C PRO A 122 3.54 7.20 -4.30
N TYR A 123 3.54 6.02 -3.68
CA TYR A 123 4.63 5.53 -2.82
C TYR A 123 5.88 5.10 -3.61
N ASP A 124 6.77 6.06 -3.93
CA ASP A 124 8.11 5.78 -4.48
C ASP A 124 9.26 6.29 -3.58
N SER A 125 8.96 6.70 -2.34
CA SER A 125 9.94 7.15 -1.35
C SER A 125 10.50 5.98 -0.50
N PRO A 126 11.84 5.85 -0.33
CA PRO A 126 12.47 4.76 0.44
C PRO A 126 12.00 4.61 1.89
N SER A 127 11.62 5.70 2.56
CA SER A 127 11.16 5.70 3.95
C SER A 127 9.75 5.14 4.11
N LEU A 128 8.91 5.22 3.08
CA LEU A 128 7.56 4.67 3.06
C LEU A 128 7.51 3.20 2.57
N ARG A 129 8.62 2.67 2.03
CA ARG A 129 8.76 1.23 1.76
C ARG A 129 8.52 0.38 3.01
N HIS A 130 8.89 0.87 4.19
CA HIS A 130 8.65 0.15 5.45
C HIS A 130 7.16 0.05 5.79
N ILE A 131 6.39 1.14 5.65
CA ILE A 131 4.94 1.15 5.96
C ILE A 131 4.18 0.29 4.95
N CYS A 132 4.49 0.40 3.65
CA CYS A 132 3.95 -0.53 2.65
C CYS A 132 4.37 -1.97 2.95
N SER A 133 5.65 -2.21 3.30
CA SER A 133 6.14 -3.54 3.66
C SER A 133 5.38 -4.11 4.86
N GLU A 134 5.12 -3.31 5.90
CA GLU A 134 4.30 -3.73 7.04
C GLU A 134 2.84 -3.98 6.65
N PHE A 135 2.23 -3.16 5.80
CA PHE A 135 0.89 -3.44 5.28
C PHE A 135 0.85 -4.75 4.50
N PHE A 136 1.85 -4.97 3.65
CA PHE A 136 1.95 -6.15 2.82
C PHE A 136 2.33 -7.43 3.60
N GLN A 137 3.07 -7.29 4.71
CA GLN A 137 3.47 -8.40 5.58
C GLN A 137 2.42 -8.71 6.66
N THR A 138 1.85 -7.67 7.28
CA THR A 138 1.03 -7.78 8.50
C THR A 138 -0.42 -7.36 8.30
N GLY A 139 -0.74 -6.67 7.19
CA GLY A 139 -2.06 -6.09 6.96
C GLY A 139 -2.32 -4.82 7.78
N ARG A 140 -1.30 -4.15 8.33
CA ARG A 140 -1.42 -2.92 9.13
C ARG A 140 -0.74 -1.73 8.45
N LEU A 141 -1.36 -0.55 8.54
CA LEU A 141 -0.75 0.74 8.21
C LEU A 141 -0.16 1.38 9.46
#